data_AF-A0A818K5B9-F1
#
_entry.id   AF-A0A818K5B9-F1
#
_cell.length_a   1.000
_cell.length_b   1.000
_cell.length_c   1.000
_cell.angle_alpha   90.00
_cell.angle_beta   90.00
_cell.angle_gamma   90.00
#
_symmetry.space_group_name_H-M   'P 1'
#
loop_
_entity.id
_entity.type
_entity.pdbx_description
1 polymer ?
#
loop_
_entity_poly.entity_id
_entity_poly.type
_entity_poly.pdbx_seq_one_letter_code
_entity_poly.pdbx_strand_id
1 'polypeptide(L)'
;MTDKNMRRFQTALLLITNPIRSRIPFILSAVIPYVERNLYVIIENPNFQSSSSSLASSSEKLFDREQQKQRIRPLLHAIYKQLSATKNPSVNILLHNVDSVIKSTNPLQLPRTCEAVFADCSSSTGLYEYCRDHFHRLDQNFELRIIDEKETKEDQFIDNLSTCDNDLFSTKCTSRYNRGVLGGTFDRLHNGHKLLLTESALLCDEKIVVGVTDGVMIENKVLAEVIESVTDRMSNVRSFVGLIRPSIFVHCEPIEDPCGPSTTMADLNCIIVTDETKQGALQVNKERQDNGLSLIDVHVVPMVPPDDHNQDGDKKLSSTSLRREILGILLKPPLKCVESNQPYIIGLTGGIGSGKSSIGRRLQKLGASIIDCDKLGHETYKVDTEVYKQIIVTFGEDIINSTDRSIDRKLLGKKVFQSSNELKKLTDIVWPAILNLARERIDCLFEEGKRIIFLDAAILIEAKWTVAVNEIWVASIPPKEAIRRVVERDRISIEEAKRRLSAQISNQERFSYANVLFCTYWAESVTQKQVEHAWNLLLQRINGDSPSF
;
A
#
# COMPACT_ATOMS: atom_id res chain seq x y z
N MET A 1 -13.85 -13.31 -28.01
CA MET A 1 -12.63 -13.17 -28.84
C MET A 1 -12.15 -11.74 -28.65
N THR A 2 -11.12 -11.54 -27.84
CA THR A 2 -10.55 -10.23 -27.55
C THR A 2 -9.92 -9.66 -28.82
N ASP A 3 -10.36 -8.47 -29.21
CA ASP A 3 -9.87 -7.77 -30.38
C ASP A 3 -8.40 -7.36 -30.12
N LYS A 4 -7.47 -8.14 -30.69
CA LYS A 4 -6.01 -8.04 -30.43
C LYS A 4 -5.38 -6.73 -30.94
N ASN A 5 -6.17 -5.80 -31.48
CA ASN A 5 -5.73 -4.53 -32.07
C ASN A 5 -6.43 -3.27 -31.50
N MET A 6 -7.00 -3.31 -30.29
CA MET A 6 -7.52 -2.09 -29.66
C MET A 6 -6.37 -1.17 -29.21
N ARG A 7 -6.24 0.00 -29.85
CA ARG A 7 -5.31 1.07 -29.43
C ARG A 7 -5.63 1.50 -27.99
N ARG A 8 -4.62 1.45 -27.11
CA ARG A 8 -4.70 1.95 -25.74
C ARG A 8 -3.96 3.27 -25.60
N PHE A 9 -4.53 4.19 -24.82
CA PHE A 9 -4.01 5.51 -24.56
C PHE A 9 -3.36 5.57 -23.18
N GLN A 10 -2.22 6.25 -23.06
CA GLN A 10 -1.56 6.40 -21.74
C GLN A 10 -2.41 7.27 -20.80
N THR A 11 -2.97 8.35 -21.35
CA THR A 11 -3.77 9.31 -20.60
C THR A 11 -4.99 9.69 -21.44
N ALA A 12 -6.17 9.64 -20.84
CA ALA A 12 -7.42 10.04 -21.47
C ALA A 12 -8.23 10.98 -20.57
N LEU A 13 -9.11 11.75 -21.21
CA LEU A 13 -10.12 12.58 -20.57
C LEU A 13 -11.50 11.96 -20.81
N LEU A 14 -12.32 11.84 -19.77
CA LEU A 14 -13.74 11.48 -19.84
C LEU A 14 -14.58 12.70 -19.45
N LEU A 15 -15.39 13.17 -20.39
CA LEU A 15 -16.37 14.22 -20.20
C LEU A 15 -17.77 13.61 -19.99
N ILE A 16 -18.30 13.75 -18.78
CA ILE A 16 -19.65 13.31 -18.43
C ILE A 16 -20.59 14.52 -18.52
N THR A 17 -21.30 14.59 -19.63
CA THR A 17 -22.24 15.64 -20.03
C THR A 17 -23.64 15.43 -19.48
N ASN A 18 -24.08 14.18 -19.35
CA ASN A 18 -25.38 13.84 -18.76
C ASN A 18 -25.20 12.95 -17.50
N PRO A 19 -24.95 13.59 -16.34
CA PRO A 19 -24.55 12.91 -15.11
C PRO A 19 -25.70 12.13 -14.44
N ILE A 20 -26.02 10.95 -14.98
CA ILE A 20 -27.00 10.03 -14.39
C ILE A 20 -26.24 8.89 -13.72
N ARG A 21 -26.45 8.71 -12.41
CA ARG A 21 -25.74 7.71 -11.58
C ARG A 21 -25.83 6.30 -12.16
N SER A 22 -26.99 5.90 -12.70
CA SER A 22 -27.19 4.56 -13.29
C SER A 22 -26.41 4.34 -14.59
N ARG A 23 -25.94 5.40 -15.26
CA ARG A 23 -25.15 5.30 -16.50
C ARG A 23 -23.65 5.16 -16.25
N ILE A 24 -23.18 5.46 -15.03
CA ILE A 24 -21.75 5.43 -14.69
C ILE A 24 -21.10 4.05 -14.95
N PRO A 25 -21.70 2.92 -14.53
CA PRO A 25 -21.16 1.59 -14.85
C PRO A 25 -20.92 1.38 -16.35
N PHE A 26 -21.91 1.76 -17.16
CA PHE A 26 -21.87 1.66 -18.61
C PHE A 26 -20.76 2.53 -19.21
N ILE A 27 -20.74 3.82 -18.88
CA ILE A 27 -19.75 4.78 -19.36
C ILE A 27 -18.33 4.29 -19.04
N LEU A 28 -18.09 3.87 -17.80
CA LEU A 28 -16.78 3.40 -17.37
C LEU A 28 -16.36 2.10 -18.08
N SER A 29 -17.29 1.16 -18.30
CA SER A 29 -17.00 -0.07 -19.03
C SER A 29 -16.59 0.18 -20.50
N ALA A 30 -17.11 1.25 -21.11
CA ALA A 30 -16.75 1.66 -22.46
C ALA A 30 -15.40 2.39 -22.55
N VAL A 31 -14.91 2.98 -21.45
CA VAL A 31 -13.67 3.78 -21.44
C VAL A 31 -12.47 3.00 -20.91
N ILE A 32 -12.61 2.32 -19.76
CA ILE A 32 -11.50 1.66 -19.05
C ILE A 32 -10.64 0.76 -19.96
N PRO A 33 -11.19 -0.08 -20.86
CA PRO A 33 -10.38 -0.96 -21.70
C PRO A 33 -9.38 -0.24 -22.63
N TYR A 34 -9.59 1.06 -22.88
CA TYR A 34 -8.77 1.88 -23.76
C TYR A 34 -7.72 2.72 -23.03
N VAL A 35 -7.68 2.72 -21.70
CA VAL A 35 -6.84 3.66 -20.93
C VAL A 35 -5.87 2.90 -20.04
N GLU A 36 -4.57 3.16 -20.23
CA GLU A 36 -3.51 2.37 -19.61
C GLU A 36 -3.05 2.94 -18.26
N ARG A 37 -2.90 4.28 -18.12
CA ARG A 37 -2.35 4.88 -16.90
C ARG A 37 -3.24 5.87 -16.20
N ASN A 38 -3.78 6.87 -16.89
CA ASN A 38 -4.50 7.97 -16.24
C ASN A 38 -5.82 8.27 -16.95
N LEU A 39 -6.90 8.34 -16.17
CA LEU A 39 -8.19 8.81 -16.64
C LEU A 39 -8.59 10.05 -15.83
N TYR A 40 -8.64 11.20 -16.47
CA TYR A 40 -9.23 12.39 -15.89
C TYR A 40 -10.73 12.40 -16.16
N VAL A 41 -11.54 12.66 -15.15
CA VAL A 41 -13.00 12.72 -15.30
C VAL A 41 -13.47 14.12 -14.99
N ILE A 42 -14.20 14.72 -15.92
CA ILE A 42 -14.86 16.02 -15.76
C ILE A 42 -16.36 15.80 -15.89
N ILE A 43 -17.12 16.28 -14.91
CA ILE A 43 -18.57 16.19 -14.91
C ILE A 43 -19.10 17.58 -15.21
N GLU A 44 -19.36 17.88 -16.47
CA GLU A 44 -19.78 19.19 -16.94
C GLU A 44 -20.73 19.04 -18.12
N ASN A 45 -21.79 19.85 -18.16
CA ASN A 45 -22.67 19.92 -19.33
C ASN A 45 -22.25 21.12 -20.20
N PRO A 46 -21.48 20.91 -21.27
CA PRO A 46 -21.22 21.95 -22.25
C PRO A 46 -22.52 22.33 -22.97
N ASN A 47 -23.00 23.56 -22.77
CA ASN A 47 -24.08 24.10 -23.58
C ASN A 47 -23.56 24.32 -25.01
N PHE A 48 -23.68 23.32 -25.89
CA PHE A 48 -23.27 23.37 -27.31
C PHE A 48 -24.18 24.22 -28.19
N GLN A 49 -24.67 25.37 -27.72
CA GLN A 49 -25.41 26.28 -28.58
C GLN A 49 -24.43 27.13 -29.40
N SER A 50 -24.57 26.97 -30.71
CA SER A 50 -23.80 27.59 -31.79
C SER A 50 -23.34 29.02 -31.50
N SER A 51 -22.07 29.27 -31.78
CA SER A 51 -21.47 30.56 -32.05
C SER A 51 -22.12 31.26 -33.26
N SER A 52 -23.37 31.72 -33.10
CA SER A 52 -24.03 32.69 -33.99
C SER A 52 -25.37 33.16 -33.44
N SER A 53 -25.42 33.64 -32.20
CA SER A 53 -26.42 34.64 -31.81
C SER A 53 -25.95 35.41 -30.59
N SER A 54 -25.44 36.61 -30.84
CA SER A 54 -25.62 37.73 -29.91
C SER A 54 -27.09 37.78 -29.49
N LEU A 55 -27.35 37.83 -28.18
CA LEU A 55 -28.67 37.81 -27.50
C LEU A 55 -29.19 36.42 -27.09
N ALA A 56 -28.37 35.62 -26.39
CA ALA A 56 -28.92 34.84 -25.28
C ALA A 56 -29.10 35.80 -24.10
N SER A 57 -30.36 36.08 -23.75
CA SER A 57 -30.74 36.86 -22.59
C SER A 57 -30.01 36.37 -21.33
N SER A 58 -29.63 37.31 -20.47
CA SER A 58 -28.89 37.21 -19.21
C SER A 58 -29.56 36.33 -18.11
N SER A 59 -30.37 35.35 -18.50
CA SER A 59 -31.31 34.60 -17.68
C SER A 59 -31.33 33.09 -17.95
N GLU A 60 -30.44 32.54 -18.79
CA GLU A 60 -30.06 31.11 -18.69
C GLU A 60 -29.06 30.97 -17.54
N LYS A 61 -29.64 30.90 -16.34
CA LYS A 61 -28.94 30.85 -15.06
C LYS A 61 -27.89 29.75 -15.06
N LEU A 62 -26.64 30.15 -14.87
CA LEU A 62 -25.61 29.34 -14.21
C LEU A 62 -26.28 28.43 -13.18
N PHE A 63 -26.08 27.13 -13.29
CA PHE A 63 -26.53 26.21 -12.23
C PHE A 63 -26.09 26.76 -10.87
N ASP A 64 -27.02 26.80 -9.93
CA ASP A 64 -26.71 27.14 -8.54
C ASP A 64 -25.59 26.20 -8.05
N ARG A 65 -24.54 26.75 -7.42
CA ARG A 65 -23.35 25.99 -7.03
C ARG A 65 -23.72 24.82 -6.13
N GLU A 66 -24.72 25.01 -5.29
CA GLU A 66 -25.27 23.98 -4.42
C GLU A 66 -25.91 22.85 -5.23
N GLN A 67 -26.65 23.18 -6.30
CA GLN A 67 -27.21 22.17 -7.20
C GLN A 67 -26.10 21.42 -7.96
N GLN A 68 -25.00 22.08 -8.35
CA GLN A 68 -23.87 21.39 -8.98
C GLN A 68 -23.18 20.42 -8.01
N LYS A 69 -22.87 20.86 -6.79
CA LYS A 69 -22.27 19.99 -5.75
C LYS A 69 -23.18 18.79 -5.43
N GLN A 70 -24.49 19.02 -5.29
CA GLN A 70 -25.47 17.96 -5.04
C GLN A 70 -25.59 16.98 -6.21
N ARG A 71 -25.39 17.42 -7.45
CA ARG A 71 -25.37 16.54 -8.63
C ARG A 71 -24.08 15.73 -8.75
N ILE A 72 -22.93 16.32 -8.44
CA ILE A 72 -21.62 15.66 -8.57
C ILE A 72 -21.44 14.57 -7.50
N ARG A 73 -21.83 14.84 -6.25
CA ARG A 73 -21.52 13.97 -5.10
C ARG A 73 -21.98 12.50 -5.27
N PRO A 74 -23.22 12.18 -5.69
CA PRO A 74 -23.64 10.79 -5.91
C PRO A 74 -22.84 10.07 -6.99
N LEU A 75 -22.28 10.81 -7.96
CA LEU A 75 -21.48 10.28 -9.06
C LEU A 75 -20.06 9.98 -8.59
N LEU A 76 -19.48 10.79 -7.70
CA LEU A 76 -18.16 10.52 -7.11
C LEU A 76 -18.12 9.12 -6.52
N HIS A 77 -19.14 8.80 -5.71
CA HIS A 77 -19.26 7.51 -5.08
C HIS A 77 -19.48 6.40 -6.12
N ALA A 78 -20.34 6.60 -7.12
CA ALA A 78 -20.56 5.61 -8.18
C ALA A 78 -19.28 5.33 -8.98
N ILE A 79 -18.52 6.36 -9.34
CA ILE A 79 -17.28 6.24 -10.11
C ILE A 79 -16.23 5.49 -9.28
N TYR A 80 -15.90 5.96 -8.08
CA TYR A 80 -14.86 5.31 -7.26
C TYR A 80 -15.27 3.93 -6.75
N LYS A 81 -16.56 3.67 -6.55
CA LYS A 81 -17.08 2.34 -6.24
C LYS A 81 -16.91 1.38 -7.41
N GLN A 82 -17.30 1.78 -8.62
CA GLN A 82 -17.15 0.94 -9.81
C GLN A 82 -15.69 0.60 -10.11
N LEU A 83 -14.79 1.50 -9.73
CA LEU A 83 -13.36 1.39 -9.96
C LEU A 83 -12.62 0.71 -8.81
N SER A 84 -13.30 0.24 -7.75
CA SER A 84 -12.64 -0.46 -6.62
C SER A 84 -11.76 -1.63 -7.08
N ALA A 85 -12.22 -2.31 -8.13
CA ALA A 85 -11.61 -3.46 -8.78
C ALA A 85 -10.39 -3.17 -9.64
N THR A 86 -10.36 -1.95 -10.16
CA THR A 86 -9.56 -1.63 -11.33
C THR A 86 -8.27 -0.98 -10.87
N LYS A 87 -7.14 -1.67 -11.06
CA LYS A 87 -5.81 -1.13 -10.71
C LYS A 87 -5.41 0.01 -11.64
N ASN A 88 -5.67 -0.16 -12.92
CA ASN A 88 -5.36 0.79 -13.99
C ASN A 88 -6.59 0.99 -14.88
N PRO A 89 -6.91 2.23 -15.28
CA PRO A 89 -6.13 3.45 -15.06
C PRO A 89 -6.34 4.09 -13.67
N SER A 90 -5.40 4.92 -13.24
CA SER A 90 -5.58 5.84 -12.11
C SER A 90 -6.61 6.89 -12.48
N VAL A 91 -7.78 6.81 -11.85
CA VAL A 91 -8.90 7.74 -12.10
C VAL A 91 -8.82 8.93 -11.14
N ASN A 92 -8.97 10.14 -11.68
CA ASN A 92 -8.99 11.38 -10.92
C ASN A 92 -10.13 12.27 -11.40
N ILE A 93 -11.05 12.59 -10.50
CA ILE A 93 -12.23 13.44 -10.80
C ILE A 93 -11.85 14.89 -10.55
N LEU A 94 -11.91 15.71 -11.59
CA LEU A 94 -11.50 17.10 -11.56
C LEU A 94 -12.71 18.00 -11.20
N LEU A 95 -12.59 18.80 -10.15
CA LEU A 95 -13.65 19.65 -9.57
C LEU A 95 -13.51 21.14 -9.95
N HIS A 96 -12.85 21.45 -11.06
CA HIS A 96 -12.56 22.82 -11.47
C HIS A 96 -13.82 23.65 -11.75
N ASN A 97 -14.91 22.99 -12.16
CA ASN A 97 -16.20 23.62 -12.44
C ASN A 97 -17.00 23.96 -11.18
N VAL A 98 -16.54 23.54 -9.98
CA VAL A 98 -17.14 23.93 -8.69
C VAL A 98 -16.66 25.32 -8.25
N ASP A 99 -15.60 25.84 -8.87
CA ASP A 99 -14.97 27.10 -8.50
C ASP A 99 -15.57 28.32 -9.21
N SER A 100 -16.44 28.99 -8.48
CA SER A 100 -16.71 30.43 -8.46
C SER A 100 -15.80 31.38 -9.24
N VAL A 101 -14.48 31.27 -9.07
CA VAL A 101 -13.49 32.30 -9.44
C VAL A 101 -12.85 32.01 -10.78
N ILE A 102 -12.97 30.78 -11.30
CA ILE A 102 -12.53 30.43 -12.65
C ILE A 102 -13.64 30.84 -13.64
N LYS A 103 -13.95 32.14 -13.68
CA LYS A 103 -14.38 32.80 -14.93
C LYS A 103 -13.14 33.10 -15.78
N SER A 104 -12.24 32.14 -15.86
CA SER A 104 -11.05 32.30 -16.66
C SER A 104 -11.43 31.85 -18.05
N THR A 105 -11.37 32.80 -18.98
CA THR A 105 -11.27 32.58 -20.42
C THR A 105 -10.03 31.75 -20.82
N ASN A 106 -9.27 31.22 -19.86
CA ASN A 106 -8.14 30.33 -20.11
C ASN A 106 -8.55 28.87 -19.96
N PRO A 107 -8.06 28.00 -20.86
CA PRO A 107 -8.30 26.56 -20.82
C PRO A 107 -7.81 25.94 -19.51
N LEU A 108 -8.57 24.98 -19.00
CA LEU A 108 -8.24 24.14 -17.85
C LEU A 108 -6.93 23.40 -18.11
N GLN A 109 -5.94 23.61 -17.25
CA GLN A 109 -4.65 22.93 -17.38
C GLN A 109 -4.77 21.48 -16.94
N LEU A 110 -4.75 20.55 -17.91
CA LEU A 110 -4.69 19.14 -17.59
C LEU A 110 -3.30 18.80 -17.01
N PRO A 111 -3.22 17.93 -15.99
CA PRO A 111 -1.95 17.60 -15.37
C PRO A 111 -0.97 16.88 -16.32
N ARG A 112 -1.49 16.13 -17.29
CA ARG A 112 -0.73 15.42 -18.33
C ARG A 112 -1.40 15.58 -19.69
N THR A 113 -0.61 15.40 -20.75
CA THR A 113 -1.14 15.40 -22.10
C THR A 113 -2.13 14.25 -22.29
N CYS A 114 -3.35 14.55 -22.73
CA CYS A 114 -4.35 13.52 -23.04
C CYS A 114 -4.33 13.18 -24.52
N GLU A 115 -4.25 11.89 -24.81
CA GLU A 115 -4.20 11.34 -26.18
C GLU A 115 -5.60 11.06 -26.72
N ALA A 116 -6.60 10.94 -25.83
CA ALA A 116 -7.98 10.69 -26.19
C ALA A 116 -8.97 11.43 -25.28
N VAL A 117 -10.12 11.76 -25.84
CA VAL A 117 -11.28 12.31 -25.14
C VAL A 117 -12.48 11.40 -25.38
N PHE A 118 -13.13 10.97 -24.31
CA PHE A 118 -14.36 10.21 -24.32
C PHE A 118 -15.51 11.10 -23.83
N ALA A 119 -16.67 11.06 -24.48
CA ALA A 119 -17.84 11.84 -24.05
C ALA A 119 -19.16 11.06 -24.21
N ASP A 120 -20.09 11.22 -23.27
CA ASP A 120 -21.41 10.56 -23.26
C ASP A 120 -22.53 11.38 -23.93
N CYS A 121 -22.18 12.28 -24.86
CA CYS A 121 -23.11 13.21 -25.51
C CYS A 121 -23.77 12.62 -26.77
N SER A 122 -24.94 13.17 -27.14
CA SER A 122 -25.72 12.72 -28.31
C SER A 122 -25.23 13.27 -29.65
N SER A 123 -24.34 14.27 -29.65
CA SER A 123 -23.75 14.86 -30.86
C SER A 123 -22.29 15.22 -30.62
N SER A 124 -21.44 14.93 -31.60
CA SER A 124 -20.03 15.34 -31.64
C SER A 124 -19.83 16.76 -32.19
N THR A 125 -20.90 17.41 -32.66
CA THR A 125 -20.83 18.73 -33.31
C THR A 125 -20.36 19.79 -32.30
N GLY A 126 -19.23 20.44 -32.56
CA GLY A 126 -18.67 21.48 -31.69
C GLY A 126 -17.91 20.96 -30.46
N LEU A 127 -17.94 19.66 -30.18
CA LEU A 127 -17.25 19.07 -29.03
C LEU A 127 -15.73 19.08 -29.21
N TYR A 128 -15.25 18.85 -30.44
CA TYR A 128 -13.81 18.89 -30.71
C TYR A 128 -13.24 20.29 -30.48
N GLU A 129 -13.91 21.33 -30.99
CA GLU A 129 -13.54 22.73 -30.75
C GLU A 129 -13.65 23.11 -29.27
N TYR A 130 -14.76 22.74 -28.62
CA TYR A 130 -14.93 22.95 -27.18
C TYR A 130 -13.76 22.37 -26.40
N CYS A 131 -13.40 21.11 -26.64
CA CYS A 131 -12.30 20.45 -25.95
C CYS A 131 -10.97 21.18 -26.16
N ARG A 132 -10.68 21.61 -27.40
CA ARG A 132 -9.46 22.38 -27.71
C ARG A 132 -9.41 23.73 -27.01
N ASP A 133 -10.55 24.41 -26.90
CA ASP A 133 -10.64 25.75 -26.32
C ASP A 133 -10.67 25.71 -24.79
N HIS A 134 -11.19 24.62 -24.21
CA HIS A 134 -11.42 24.49 -22.77
C HIS A 134 -10.37 23.65 -22.04
N PHE A 135 -9.59 22.80 -22.72
CA PHE A 135 -8.57 21.95 -22.10
C PHE A 135 -7.18 22.17 -22.69
N HIS A 136 -6.25 22.59 -21.84
CA HIS A 136 -4.84 22.72 -22.18
C HIS A 136 -4.14 21.39 -21.96
N ARG A 137 -3.17 21.05 -22.81
CA ARG A 137 -2.53 19.73 -22.93
C ARG A 137 -3.47 18.62 -23.45
N LEU A 138 -4.35 18.91 -24.38
CA LEU A 138 -4.79 17.87 -25.32
C LEU A 138 -3.69 17.68 -26.37
N ASP A 139 -3.45 16.43 -26.77
CA ASP A 139 -2.60 16.15 -27.93
C ASP A 139 -3.17 16.88 -29.17
N GLN A 140 -2.32 17.38 -30.07
CA GLN A 140 -2.79 18.09 -31.26
C GLN A 140 -3.71 17.24 -32.14
N ASN A 141 -3.52 15.92 -32.11
CA ASN A 141 -4.29 14.92 -32.84
C ASN A 141 -5.01 13.96 -31.88
N PHE A 142 -5.52 14.48 -30.76
CA PHE A 142 -6.24 13.64 -29.79
C PHE A 142 -7.43 12.93 -30.45
N GLU A 143 -7.69 11.70 -30.02
CA GLU A 143 -8.79 10.91 -30.55
C GLU A 143 -10.07 11.21 -29.78
N LEU A 144 -11.12 11.69 -30.47
CA LEU A 144 -12.42 11.93 -29.87
C LEU A 144 -13.35 10.72 -30.07
N ARG A 145 -13.88 10.17 -28.98
CA ARG A 145 -14.81 9.04 -29.00
C ARG A 145 -16.11 9.36 -28.28
N ILE A 146 -17.22 9.13 -28.97
CA ILE A 146 -18.56 9.26 -28.39
C ILE A 146 -18.99 7.91 -27.84
N ILE A 147 -19.54 7.91 -26.64
CA ILE A 147 -20.06 6.71 -25.98
C ILE A 147 -21.56 6.61 -26.32
N ASP A 148 -21.91 5.81 -27.33
CA ASP A 148 -23.30 5.49 -27.68
C ASP A 148 -23.77 4.23 -26.96
N GLU A 149 -24.97 4.27 -26.39
CA GLU A 149 -25.64 3.14 -25.72
C GLU A 149 -25.95 1.97 -26.66
N LYS A 150 -25.98 2.22 -27.98
CA LYS A 150 -26.35 1.20 -28.99
C LYS A 150 -25.17 0.38 -29.53
N GLU A 151 -23.92 0.81 -29.33
CA GLU A 151 -22.75 0.23 -30.01
C GLU A 151 -21.96 -0.80 -29.18
N THR A 152 -22.25 -0.95 -27.90
CA THR A 152 -21.56 -1.92 -27.03
C THR A 152 -22.29 -3.27 -27.03
N LYS A 153 -21.65 -4.27 -27.63
CA LYS A 153 -22.08 -5.68 -27.54
C LYS A 153 -22.19 -6.08 -26.07
N GLU A 154 -23.35 -6.63 -25.68
CA GLU A 154 -23.71 -7.07 -24.32
C GLU A 154 -22.81 -8.17 -23.71
N ASP A 155 -21.72 -8.59 -24.35
CA ASP A 155 -21.00 -9.79 -23.93
C ASP A 155 -19.66 -9.50 -23.23
N GLN A 156 -19.55 -10.05 -22.00
CA GLN A 156 -18.35 -10.39 -21.20
C GLN A 156 -17.89 -9.45 -20.07
N PHE A 157 -18.37 -8.20 -19.96
CA PHE A 157 -17.96 -7.31 -18.84
C PHE A 157 -19.06 -6.99 -17.82
N ILE A 158 -20.33 -7.23 -18.17
CA ILE A 158 -21.50 -6.86 -17.35
C ILE A 158 -21.70 -7.83 -16.17
N ASP A 159 -21.30 -9.10 -16.31
CA ASP A 159 -21.50 -10.13 -15.27
C ASP A 159 -20.71 -9.90 -13.96
N ASN A 160 -19.70 -9.02 -13.95
CA ASN A 160 -18.90 -8.70 -12.77
C ASN A 160 -19.23 -7.34 -12.13
N LEU A 161 -20.25 -6.63 -12.59
CA LEU A 161 -20.52 -5.25 -12.19
C LEU A 161 -21.83 -5.19 -11.37
N SER A 162 -21.70 -5.25 -10.05
CA SER A 162 -22.83 -5.25 -9.12
C SER A 162 -23.82 -4.10 -9.35
N THR A 163 -25.12 -4.43 -9.33
CA THR A 163 -26.22 -3.48 -9.37
C THR A 163 -26.13 -2.52 -8.17
N CYS A 164 -26.08 -1.23 -8.45
CA CYS A 164 -25.94 -0.20 -7.42
C CYS A 164 -27.24 -0.01 -6.62
N ASP A 165 -27.19 -0.22 -5.31
CA ASP A 165 -28.30 0.13 -4.40
C ASP A 165 -28.67 1.62 -4.47
N ASN A 166 -29.96 1.86 -4.67
CA ASN A 166 -30.56 3.20 -4.85
C ASN A 166 -30.78 3.95 -3.53
N ASP A 167 -30.69 3.30 -2.37
CA ASP A 167 -31.28 3.84 -1.12
C ASP A 167 -30.34 4.65 -0.20
N LEU A 168 -29.04 4.80 -0.49
CA LEU A 168 -28.11 5.43 0.46
C LEU A 168 -27.98 6.98 0.40
N PHE A 169 -28.60 7.67 -0.56
CA PHE A 169 -28.33 9.10 -0.82
C PHE A 169 -29.55 10.03 -0.63
N SER A 170 -30.42 9.74 0.35
CA SER A 170 -31.57 10.61 0.66
C SER A 170 -31.23 11.83 1.54
N THR A 171 -29.97 12.05 1.91
CA THR A 171 -29.57 13.22 2.70
C THR A 171 -29.41 14.44 1.80
N LYS A 172 -30.42 15.34 1.84
CA LYS A 172 -30.28 16.74 1.42
C LYS A 172 -29.01 17.33 2.04
N CYS A 173 -27.93 17.42 1.27
CA CYS A 173 -26.69 18.05 1.69
C CYS A 173 -26.84 19.56 1.46
N THR A 174 -27.23 20.29 2.51
CA THR A 174 -27.41 21.75 2.48
C THR A 174 -26.31 22.49 3.24
N SER A 175 -25.39 21.80 3.92
CA SER A 175 -24.35 22.40 4.75
C SER A 175 -23.05 22.57 3.97
N ARG A 176 -22.67 23.84 3.79
CA ARG A 176 -21.40 24.29 3.21
C ARG A 176 -20.43 24.60 4.34
N TYR A 177 -19.19 24.13 4.22
CA TYR A 177 -18.15 24.42 5.20
C TYR A 177 -17.07 25.29 4.57
N ASN A 178 -16.56 26.29 5.30
CA ASN A 178 -15.39 27.02 4.82
C ASN A 178 -14.14 26.18 5.06
N ARG A 179 -14.07 25.55 6.24
CA ARG A 179 -12.89 24.82 6.72
C ARG A 179 -13.28 23.46 7.25
N GLY A 180 -12.64 22.41 6.71
CA GLY A 180 -12.84 21.03 7.15
C GLY A 180 -11.54 20.38 7.60
N VAL A 181 -11.66 19.37 8.46
CA VAL A 181 -10.56 18.52 8.88
C VAL A 181 -10.85 17.06 8.57
N LEU A 182 -9.83 16.31 8.18
CA LEU A 182 -9.89 14.85 8.08
C LEU A 182 -8.56 14.23 8.50
N GLY A 183 -8.60 12.95 8.87
CA GLY A 183 -7.43 12.20 9.31
C GLY A 183 -7.36 10.82 8.67
N GLY A 184 -6.15 10.33 8.44
CA GLY A 184 -5.95 9.01 7.85
C GLY A 184 -4.47 8.67 7.64
N THR A 185 -4.19 7.42 7.28
CA THR A 185 -2.82 7.01 6.97
C THR A 185 -2.37 7.52 5.61
N PHE A 186 -3.25 7.60 4.62
CA PHE A 186 -2.93 8.13 3.27
C PHE A 186 -1.69 7.50 2.62
N ASP A 187 -1.35 6.28 3.00
CA ASP A 187 -0.30 5.47 2.38
C ASP A 187 -0.81 4.92 1.05
N ARG A 188 -0.08 5.19 -0.05
CA ARG A 188 -0.43 4.79 -1.43
C ARG A 188 -1.91 5.05 -1.75
N LEU A 189 -2.24 6.28 -2.16
CA LEU A 189 -3.63 6.74 -2.33
C LEU A 189 -4.47 5.83 -3.25
N HIS A 190 -5.29 4.95 -2.66
CA HIS A 190 -6.29 4.13 -3.33
C HIS A 190 -7.63 4.87 -3.48
N ASN A 191 -8.58 4.29 -4.22
CA ASN A 191 -9.88 4.91 -4.52
C ASN A 191 -10.71 5.30 -3.28
N GLY A 192 -10.52 4.63 -2.15
CA GLY A 192 -11.12 5.01 -0.87
C GLY A 192 -10.55 6.33 -0.31
N HIS A 193 -9.23 6.51 -0.34
CA HIS A 193 -8.61 7.79 0.00
C HIS A 193 -8.99 8.88 -1.00
N LYS A 194 -8.99 8.56 -2.30
CA LYS A 194 -9.37 9.50 -3.35
C LYS A 194 -10.81 9.98 -3.19
N LEU A 195 -11.76 9.08 -2.90
CA LEU A 195 -13.14 9.45 -2.60
C LEU A 195 -13.22 10.38 -1.39
N LEU A 196 -12.60 10.00 -0.26
CA LEU A 196 -12.61 10.82 0.96
C LEU A 196 -12.06 12.22 0.71
N LEU A 197 -10.89 12.32 0.06
CA LEU A 197 -10.24 13.59 -0.27
C LEU A 197 -11.04 14.40 -1.30
N THR A 198 -11.62 13.75 -2.31
CA THR A 198 -12.46 14.43 -3.33
C THR A 198 -13.75 14.95 -2.71
N GLU A 199 -14.37 14.20 -1.81
CA GLU A 199 -15.58 14.63 -1.11
C GLU A 199 -15.28 15.77 -0.13
N SER A 200 -14.17 15.70 0.61
CA SER A 200 -13.71 16.85 1.41
C SER A 200 -13.47 18.08 0.54
N ALA A 201 -12.79 17.92 -0.61
CA ALA A 201 -12.56 18.97 -1.58
C ALA A 201 -13.84 19.53 -2.21
N LEU A 202 -14.96 18.79 -2.20
CA LEU A 202 -16.25 19.27 -2.67
C LEU A 202 -17.00 20.08 -1.59
N LEU A 203 -16.92 19.63 -0.33
CA LEU A 203 -17.66 20.18 0.81
C LEU A 203 -17.08 21.49 1.36
N CYS A 204 -15.76 21.64 1.31
CA CYS A 204 -15.04 22.79 1.87
C CYS A 204 -14.73 23.83 0.79
N ASP A 205 -14.79 25.13 1.08
CA ASP A 205 -14.48 26.16 0.06
C ASP A 205 -13.20 26.95 0.25
N GLU A 206 -12.65 27.01 1.46
CA GLU A 206 -11.39 27.73 1.72
C GLU A 206 -10.25 26.76 1.99
N LYS A 207 -10.43 25.87 2.97
CA LYS A 207 -9.32 25.10 3.53
C LYS A 207 -9.72 23.69 3.94
N ILE A 208 -8.80 22.75 3.69
CA ILE A 208 -8.84 21.41 4.26
C ILE A 208 -7.57 21.18 5.06
N VAL A 209 -7.73 20.71 6.29
CA VAL A 209 -6.65 20.23 7.16
C VAL A 209 -6.64 18.71 7.11
N VAL A 210 -5.50 18.13 6.72
CA VAL A 210 -5.33 16.67 6.61
C VAL A 210 -4.30 16.20 7.62
N GLY A 211 -4.77 15.53 8.67
CA GLY A 211 -3.91 14.81 9.61
C GLY A 211 -3.42 13.50 9.00
N VAL A 212 -2.11 13.35 8.82
CA VAL A 212 -1.49 12.18 8.22
C VAL A 212 -0.83 11.35 9.32
N THR A 213 -1.35 10.15 9.61
CA THR A 213 -0.90 9.37 10.78
C THR A 213 0.58 9.03 10.71
N ASP A 214 1.30 9.16 11.81
CA ASP A 214 2.72 8.83 11.94
C ASP A 214 3.04 8.25 13.33
N GLY A 215 4.31 7.91 13.57
CA GLY A 215 4.79 7.42 14.86
C GLY A 215 3.97 6.23 15.39
N VAL A 216 3.52 6.33 16.64
CA VAL A 216 2.78 5.27 17.34
C VAL A 216 1.50 4.82 16.64
N MET A 217 0.90 5.66 15.79
CA MET A 217 -0.33 5.34 15.05
C MET A 217 -0.10 4.36 13.89
N ILE A 218 1.14 4.23 13.39
CA ILE A 218 1.48 3.35 12.26
C ILE A 218 2.23 2.08 12.69
N GLU A 219 2.89 2.08 13.85
CA GLU A 219 3.74 0.98 14.33
C GLU A 219 3.06 -0.40 14.33
N ASN A 220 1.76 -0.45 14.64
CA ASN A 220 1.02 -1.70 14.77
C ASN A 220 0.33 -2.14 13.48
N LYS A 221 0.46 -1.38 12.39
CA LYS A 221 -0.14 -1.76 11.11
C LYS A 221 0.63 -2.93 10.51
N VAL A 222 -0.10 -3.84 9.87
CA VAL A 222 0.50 -4.92 9.05
C VAL A 222 1.37 -4.28 7.98
N LEU A 223 2.64 -4.68 7.85
CA LEU A 223 3.63 -4.07 6.95
C LEU A 223 3.90 -2.59 7.23
N ALA A 224 4.01 -2.21 8.51
CA ALA A 224 4.34 -0.83 8.91
C ALA A 224 5.66 -0.36 8.30
N GLU A 225 6.62 -1.28 8.16
CA GLU A 225 7.96 -1.02 7.63
C GLU A 225 7.99 -0.61 6.15
N VAL A 226 6.88 -0.82 5.44
CA VAL A 226 6.71 -0.50 4.02
C VAL A 226 5.84 0.75 3.81
N ILE A 227 5.34 1.35 4.89
CA ILE A 227 4.58 2.60 4.79
C ILE A 227 5.52 3.70 4.28
N GLU A 228 5.05 4.48 3.31
CA GLU A 228 5.79 5.63 2.79
C GLU A 228 6.08 6.65 3.91
N SER A 229 7.17 7.41 3.78
CA SER A 229 7.49 8.44 4.78
C SER A 229 6.32 9.41 4.94
N VAL A 230 6.12 9.95 6.15
CA VAL A 230 5.02 10.91 6.39
C VAL A 230 5.12 12.11 5.44
N THR A 231 6.35 12.55 5.14
CA THR A 231 6.64 13.62 4.18
C THR A 231 6.14 13.28 2.77
N ASP A 232 6.42 12.07 2.28
CA ASP A 232 5.97 11.62 0.95
C ASP A 232 4.45 11.48 0.91
N ARG A 233 3.84 10.90 1.96
CA ARG A 233 2.38 10.76 2.05
C ARG A 233 1.67 12.11 2.07
N MET A 234 2.18 13.07 2.85
CA MET A 234 1.66 14.45 2.86
C MET A 234 1.85 15.12 1.49
N SER A 235 2.99 14.92 0.83
CA SER A 235 3.23 15.43 -0.52
C SER A 235 2.25 14.85 -1.54
N ASN A 236 1.98 13.53 -1.46
CA ASN A 236 1.02 12.82 -2.29
C ASN A 236 -0.41 13.35 -2.08
N VAL A 237 -0.81 13.59 -0.82
CA VAL A 237 -2.10 14.21 -0.49
C VAL A 237 -2.22 15.61 -1.10
N ARG A 238 -1.22 16.49 -0.88
CA ARG A 238 -1.24 17.85 -1.45
C ARG A 238 -1.29 17.82 -2.97
N SER A 239 -0.48 16.95 -3.59
CA SER A 239 -0.43 16.79 -5.04
C SER A 239 -1.76 16.30 -5.60
N PHE A 240 -2.41 15.33 -4.94
CA PHE A 240 -3.72 14.82 -5.35
C PHE A 240 -4.82 15.88 -5.21
N VAL A 241 -4.92 16.54 -4.06
CA VAL A 241 -5.96 17.55 -3.82
C VAL A 241 -5.75 18.77 -4.74
N GLY A 242 -4.50 19.22 -4.88
CA GLY A 242 -4.16 20.30 -5.82
C GLY A 242 -4.43 19.95 -7.28
N LEU A 243 -4.38 18.66 -7.64
CA LEU A 243 -4.76 18.19 -8.97
C LEU A 243 -6.28 18.23 -9.20
N ILE A 244 -7.08 17.80 -8.21
CA ILE A 244 -8.54 17.74 -8.38
C ILE A 244 -9.21 19.10 -8.17
N ARG A 245 -8.67 19.96 -7.29
CA ARG A 245 -9.22 21.30 -6.99
C ARG A 245 -8.08 22.26 -6.62
N PRO A 246 -7.46 22.95 -7.60
CA PRO A 246 -6.33 23.85 -7.35
C PRO A 246 -6.65 25.06 -6.45
N SER A 247 -7.92 25.45 -6.36
CA SER A 247 -8.37 26.65 -5.62
C SER A 247 -8.41 26.49 -4.10
N ILE A 248 -8.46 25.24 -3.59
CA ILE A 248 -8.61 24.98 -2.17
C ILE A 248 -7.26 24.94 -1.47
N PHE A 249 -7.15 25.57 -0.30
CA PHE A 249 -5.92 25.51 0.48
C PHE A 249 -5.84 24.18 1.23
N VAL A 250 -4.72 23.47 1.07
CA VAL A 250 -4.49 22.17 1.72
C VAL A 250 -3.36 22.29 2.73
N HIS A 251 -3.70 22.09 4.00
CA HIS A 251 -2.72 21.99 5.08
C HIS A 251 -2.61 20.54 5.51
N CYS A 252 -1.42 19.95 5.39
CA CYS A 252 -1.17 18.61 5.92
C CYS A 252 -0.26 18.71 7.13
N GLU A 253 -0.53 17.90 8.16
CA GLU A 253 0.25 17.81 9.39
C GLU A 253 0.39 16.35 9.82
N PRO A 254 1.58 15.90 10.28
CA PRO A 254 1.72 14.58 10.90
C PRO A 254 0.88 14.51 12.19
N ILE A 255 0.22 13.37 12.44
CA ILE A 255 -0.52 13.13 13.68
C ILE A 255 -0.06 11.85 14.35
N GLU A 256 0.20 11.90 15.65
CA GLU A 256 0.58 10.75 16.48
C GLU A 256 -0.55 10.32 17.44
N ASP A 257 -1.67 11.04 17.40
CA ASP A 257 -2.89 10.75 18.14
C ASP A 257 -4.14 10.91 17.24
N PRO A 258 -5.28 10.32 17.62
CA PRO A 258 -6.51 10.39 16.82
C PRO A 258 -7.11 11.80 16.65
N CYS A 259 -6.79 12.75 17.53
CA CYS A 259 -7.35 14.09 17.52
C CYS A 259 -6.52 15.04 16.64
N GLY A 260 -5.19 14.97 16.74
CA GLY A 260 -4.29 15.82 15.97
C GLY A 260 -4.60 17.32 16.10
N PRO A 261 -4.50 18.13 15.03
CA PRO A 261 -4.69 19.59 15.12
C PRO A 261 -6.15 20.01 15.34
N SER A 262 -7.11 19.06 15.31
CA SER A 262 -8.52 19.38 15.44
C SER A 262 -8.90 19.91 16.82
N THR A 263 -8.07 19.73 17.85
CA THR A 263 -8.34 20.16 19.23
C THR A 263 -7.65 21.48 19.59
N THR A 264 -6.89 22.06 18.67
CA THR A 264 -6.21 23.34 18.82
C THR A 264 -6.68 24.38 17.78
N MET A 265 -7.21 23.93 16.64
CA MET A 265 -7.73 24.81 15.59
C MET A 265 -9.20 25.20 15.81
N ALA A 266 -9.43 26.43 16.27
CA ALA A 266 -10.76 26.96 16.54
C ALA A 266 -11.60 27.27 15.29
N ASP A 267 -10.97 27.51 14.13
CA ASP A 267 -11.60 27.97 12.90
C ASP A 267 -12.21 26.85 12.03
N LEU A 268 -12.16 25.59 12.48
CA LEU A 268 -12.75 24.44 11.80
C LEU A 268 -14.28 24.46 11.89
N ASN A 269 -14.96 24.01 10.83
CA ASN A 269 -16.43 23.95 10.77
C ASN A 269 -16.97 22.51 10.67
N CYS A 270 -16.20 21.60 10.07
CA CYS A 270 -16.57 20.20 9.98
C CYS A 270 -15.38 19.25 10.12
N ILE A 271 -15.67 18.02 10.53
CA ILE A 271 -14.79 16.87 10.45
C ILE A 271 -15.37 15.86 9.46
N ILE A 272 -14.58 15.50 8.45
CA ILE A 272 -14.96 14.53 7.41
C ILE A 272 -14.32 13.18 7.74
N VAL A 273 -15.16 12.17 7.90
CA VAL A 273 -14.74 10.81 8.27
C VAL A 273 -15.41 9.77 7.41
N THR A 274 -14.90 8.54 7.45
CA THR A 274 -15.61 7.37 6.92
C THR A 274 -16.47 6.76 8.02
N ASP A 275 -17.36 5.83 7.68
CA ASP A 275 -18.16 5.09 8.68
C ASP A 275 -17.30 4.45 9.79
N GLU A 276 -16.11 3.94 9.45
CA GLU A 276 -15.17 3.31 10.40
C GLU A 276 -14.60 4.32 11.42
N THR A 277 -14.33 5.55 10.98
CA THR A 277 -13.70 6.58 11.82
C THR A 277 -14.71 7.53 12.46
N LYS A 278 -16.02 7.27 12.33
CA LYS A 278 -17.09 8.06 12.94
C LYS A 278 -16.96 8.21 14.46
N GLN A 279 -16.59 7.13 15.16
CA GLN A 279 -16.36 7.19 16.61
C GLN A 279 -15.20 8.11 16.99
N GLY A 280 -14.15 8.16 16.15
CA GLY A 280 -13.03 9.09 16.33
C GLY A 280 -13.48 10.55 16.23
N ALA A 281 -14.38 10.88 15.30
CA ALA A 281 -14.93 12.23 15.19
C ALA A 281 -15.76 12.65 16.42
N LEU A 282 -16.49 11.72 17.03
CA LEU A 282 -17.21 11.99 18.28
C LEU A 282 -16.24 12.26 19.44
N GLN A 283 -15.14 11.50 19.51
CA GLN A 283 -14.09 11.72 20.49
C GLN A 283 -13.40 13.08 20.28
N VAL A 284 -13.13 13.49 19.03
CA VAL A 284 -12.61 14.82 18.70
C VAL A 284 -13.52 15.92 19.22
N ASN A 285 -14.83 15.82 19.01
CA ASN A 285 -15.78 16.81 19.50
C ASN A 285 -15.84 16.88 21.03
N LYS A 286 -15.72 15.74 21.71
CA LYS A 286 -15.59 15.71 23.17
C LYS A 286 -14.32 16.44 23.63
N GLU A 287 -13.17 16.14 23.04
CA GLU A 287 -11.89 16.77 23.37
C GLU A 287 -11.88 18.27 23.06
N ARG A 288 -12.53 18.68 21.96
CA ARG A 288 -12.75 20.09 21.61
C ARG A 288 -13.56 20.80 22.70
N GLN A 289 -14.63 20.19 23.18
CA GLN A 289 -15.44 20.75 24.26
C GLN A 289 -14.64 20.89 25.56
N ASP A 290 -13.86 19.87 25.91
CA ASP A 290 -12.99 19.87 27.10
C ASP A 290 -11.91 20.98 27.00
N ASN A 291 -11.45 21.31 25.79
CA ASN A 291 -10.54 22.42 25.50
C ASN A 291 -11.22 23.79 25.29
N GLY A 292 -12.54 23.89 25.50
CA GLY A 292 -13.29 25.15 25.34
C GLY A 292 -13.50 25.60 23.89
N LEU A 293 -13.37 24.70 22.92
CA LEU A 293 -13.63 24.94 21.50
C LEU A 293 -15.08 24.60 21.13
N SER A 294 -15.57 25.22 20.06
CA SER A 294 -16.87 24.89 19.49
C SER A 294 -16.88 23.47 18.90
N LEU A 295 -18.01 22.77 19.03
CA LEU A 295 -18.24 21.53 18.30
C LEU A 295 -18.24 21.80 16.79
N ILE A 296 -17.80 20.81 16.02
CA ILE A 296 -17.80 20.83 14.56
C ILE A 296 -18.73 19.75 14.01
N ASP A 297 -19.31 20.01 12.84
CA ASP A 297 -20.23 19.08 12.21
C ASP A 297 -19.49 17.80 11.76
N VAL A 298 -20.09 16.64 12.01
CA VAL A 298 -19.51 15.34 11.62
C VAL A 298 -20.12 14.91 10.30
N HIS A 299 -19.32 14.92 9.24
CA HIS A 299 -19.73 14.48 7.91
C HIS A 299 -19.17 13.09 7.61
N VAL A 300 -20.07 12.13 7.34
CA VAL A 300 -19.68 10.73 7.09
C VAL A 300 -19.75 10.43 5.59
N VAL A 301 -18.61 9.98 5.05
CA VAL A 301 -18.44 9.52 3.68
C VAL A 301 -18.63 7.99 3.64
N PRO A 302 -19.54 7.47 2.82
CA PRO A 302 -19.73 6.03 2.67
C PRO A 302 -18.46 5.33 2.20
N MET A 303 -18.20 4.12 2.72
CA MET A 303 -17.06 3.33 2.30
C MET A 303 -17.24 2.75 0.89
N VAL A 304 -16.16 2.73 0.12
CA VAL A 304 -16.05 1.94 -1.09
C VAL A 304 -15.82 0.47 -0.68
N PRO A 305 -16.78 -0.45 -0.90
CA PRO A 305 -16.56 -1.86 -0.60
C PRO A 305 -15.40 -2.40 -1.46
N PRO A 306 -14.65 -3.40 -0.97
CA PRO A 306 -13.73 -4.14 -1.82
C PRO A 306 -14.52 -4.95 -2.85
N ASP A 307 -13.83 -5.43 -3.89
CA ASP A 307 -14.40 -6.43 -4.77
C ASP A 307 -14.73 -7.74 -4.05
N ASP A 308 -15.79 -8.40 -4.50
CA ASP A 308 -16.18 -9.75 -4.07
C ASP A 308 -15.11 -10.82 -4.38
N HIS A 309 -14.08 -10.50 -5.16
CA HIS A 309 -12.95 -11.39 -5.46
C HIS A 309 -11.82 -11.40 -4.41
N ASN A 310 -11.94 -10.63 -3.31
CA ASN A 310 -11.01 -10.70 -2.19
C ASN A 310 -11.18 -12.02 -1.40
N GLN A 311 -10.62 -13.12 -1.93
CA GLN A 311 -10.61 -14.44 -1.30
C GLN A 311 -9.87 -14.50 0.05
N ASP A 312 -9.20 -13.42 0.46
CA ASP A 312 -8.29 -13.40 1.62
C ASP A 312 -8.86 -12.69 2.86
N GLY A 313 -10.17 -12.42 2.91
CA GLY A 313 -10.87 -11.97 4.13
C GLY A 313 -10.78 -10.48 4.47
N ASP A 314 -10.04 -9.68 3.69
CA ASP A 314 -10.03 -8.21 3.84
C ASP A 314 -11.34 -7.62 3.27
N LYS A 315 -12.31 -7.34 4.16
CA LYS A 315 -13.60 -6.69 3.85
C LYS A 315 -13.49 -5.21 3.41
N LYS A 316 -12.31 -4.72 3.03
CA LYS A 316 -12.05 -3.29 2.75
C LYS A 316 -10.95 -3.07 1.70
N LEU A 317 -11.18 -2.10 0.80
CA LEU A 317 -10.10 -1.49 0.01
C LEU A 317 -9.20 -0.67 0.95
N SER A 318 -7.98 -1.15 1.20
CA SER A 318 -7.08 -0.56 2.19
C SER A 318 -5.65 -0.42 1.68
N SER A 319 -4.88 0.53 2.23
CA SER A 319 -3.43 0.62 2.00
C SER A 319 -2.69 -0.68 2.33
N THR A 320 -3.22 -1.51 3.22
CA THR A 320 -2.64 -2.84 3.50
C THR A 320 -2.67 -3.72 2.26
N SER A 321 -3.76 -3.72 1.50
CA SER A 321 -3.88 -4.49 0.25
C SER A 321 -2.85 -4.05 -0.79
N LEU A 322 -2.60 -2.74 -0.91
CA LEU A 322 -1.54 -2.22 -1.79
C LEU A 322 -0.13 -2.54 -1.29
N ARG A 323 0.08 -2.58 0.02
CA ARG A 323 1.36 -3.02 0.61
C ARG A 323 1.63 -4.50 0.36
N ARG A 324 0.60 -5.34 0.24
CA ARG A 324 0.76 -6.77 -0.07
C ARG A 324 1.33 -7.04 -1.45
N GLU A 325 1.15 -6.12 -2.40
CA GLU A 325 1.63 -6.29 -3.78
C GLU A 325 3.15 -6.34 -3.88
N ILE A 326 3.85 -5.78 -2.90
CA ILE A 326 5.32 -5.79 -2.88
C ILE A 326 5.89 -7.05 -2.21
N LEU A 327 5.04 -7.96 -1.73
CA LEU A 327 5.50 -9.19 -1.11
C LEU A 327 5.89 -10.22 -2.17
N GLY A 328 7.04 -10.86 -1.98
CA GLY A 328 7.56 -11.86 -2.90
C GLY A 328 8.17 -11.32 -4.20
N ILE A 329 8.16 -10.00 -4.43
CA ILE A 329 8.90 -9.38 -5.55
C ILE A 329 10.29 -8.93 -5.12
N LEU A 330 11.17 -8.71 -6.11
CA LEU A 330 12.50 -8.16 -5.87
C LEU A 330 12.41 -6.64 -5.66
N LEU A 331 12.65 -6.20 -4.42
CA LEU A 331 12.63 -4.80 -3.99
C LEU A 331 13.94 -4.07 -4.26
N LYS A 332 15.06 -4.80 -4.17
CA LYS A 332 16.42 -4.27 -4.33
C LYS A 332 17.25 -5.25 -5.16
N PRO A 333 18.16 -4.76 -6.01
CA PRO A 333 19.02 -5.63 -6.81
C PRO A 333 19.83 -6.57 -5.88
N PRO A 334 20.19 -7.79 -6.35
CA PRO A 334 21.02 -8.71 -5.59
C PRO A 334 22.33 -8.04 -5.12
N LEU A 335 22.78 -8.39 -3.92
CA LEU A 335 24.00 -7.86 -3.31
C LEU A 335 25.28 -8.25 -4.06
N LYS A 336 25.23 -9.38 -4.79
CA LYS A 336 26.34 -9.91 -5.58
C LYS A 336 25.84 -10.46 -6.91
N CYS A 337 26.61 -10.23 -7.96
CA CYS A 337 26.38 -10.84 -9.27
C CYS A 337 26.61 -12.36 -9.20
N VAL A 338 25.91 -13.10 -10.06
CA VAL A 338 26.05 -14.55 -10.16
C VAL A 338 27.19 -14.87 -11.10
N GLU A 339 28.20 -15.57 -10.60
CA GLU A 339 29.18 -16.24 -11.46
C GLU A 339 28.64 -17.62 -11.82
N SER A 340 28.74 -18.02 -13.10
CA SER A 340 28.24 -19.30 -13.63
C SER A 340 28.74 -20.54 -12.88
N ASN A 341 29.81 -20.41 -12.09
CA ASN A 341 30.49 -21.51 -11.41
C ASN A 341 30.30 -21.51 -9.89
N GLN A 342 29.28 -20.80 -9.38
CA GLN A 342 28.98 -20.72 -7.95
C GLN A 342 27.48 -20.94 -7.67
N PRO A 343 27.11 -21.48 -6.49
CA PRO A 343 25.71 -21.55 -6.09
C PRO A 343 25.14 -20.14 -5.85
N TYR A 344 23.85 -19.98 -6.09
CA TYR A 344 23.09 -18.80 -5.71
C TYR A 344 22.61 -18.94 -4.26
N ILE A 345 23.16 -18.12 -3.37
CA ILE A 345 22.96 -18.20 -1.93
C ILE A 345 21.96 -17.14 -1.49
N ILE A 346 20.89 -17.53 -0.79
CA ILE A 346 19.86 -16.62 -0.31
C ILE A 346 19.79 -16.70 1.22
N GLY A 347 19.97 -15.58 1.91
CA GLY A 347 19.78 -15.51 3.35
C GLY A 347 18.30 -15.40 3.68
N LEU A 348 17.72 -16.41 4.31
CA LEU A 348 16.36 -16.34 4.86
C LEU A 348 16.42 -15.90 6.33
N THR A 349 15.83 -14.75 6.64
CA THR A 349 15.82 -14.19 7.99
C THR A 349 14.45 -13.65 8.38
N GLY A 350 14.26 -13.34 9.65
CA GLY A 350 12.98 -12.89 10.18
C GLY A 350 13.00 -12.79 11.70
N GLY A 351 12.19 -11.88 12.24
CA GLY A 351 12.05 -11.72 13.70
C GLY A 351 11.42 -12.94 14.37
N ILE A 352 11.46 -12.98 15.70
CA ILE A 352 10.81 -14.04 16.48
C ILE A 352 9.31 -14.13 16.13
N GLY A 353 8.78 -15.34 15.94
CA GLY A 353 7.37 -15.56 15.59
C GLY A 353 6.98 -15.23 14.13
N SER A 354 7.90 -14.72 13.31
CA SER A 354 7.65 -14.30 11.92
C SER A 354 7.25 -15.40 10.93
N GLY A 355 7.30 -16.67 11.32
CA GLY A 355 6.92 -17.78 10.45
C GLY A 355 7.97 -18.19 9.41
N LYS A 356 9.23 -17.77 9.58
CA LYS A 356 10.40 -18.13 8.75
C LYS A 356 10.47 -19.63 8.41
N SER A 357 10.32 -20.50 9.40
CA SER A 357 10.35 -21.96 9.18
C SER A 357 9.21 -22.46 8.29
N SER A 358 8.07 -21.77 8.24
CA SER A 358 6.97 -22.11 7.32
C SER A 358 7.33 -21.80 5.86
N ILE A 359 7.94 -20.63 5.63
CA ILE A 359 8.49 -20.23 4.33
C ILE A 359 9.56 -21.24 3.88
N GLY A 360 10.50 -21.57 4.77
CA GLY A 360 11.55 -22.57 4.49
C GLY A 360 10.98 -23.93 4.08
N ARG A 361 9.99 -24.47 4.80
CA ARG A 361 9.34 -25.73 4.42
C ARG A 361 8.70 -25.68 3.03
N ARG A 362 8.10 -24.54 2.64
CA ARG A 362 7.53 -24.39 1.29
C ARG A 362 8.63 -24.32 0.23
N LEU A 363 9.71 -23.58 0.48
CA LEU A 363 10.86 -23.51 -0.43
C LEU A 363 11.51 -24.89 -0.65
N GLN A 364 11.65 -25.70 0.40
CA GLN A 364 12.15 -27.08 0.27
C GLN A 364 11.29 -27.92 -0.68
N LYS A 365 9.95 -27.81 -0.58
CA LYS A 365 9.02 -28.50 -1.48
C LYS A 365 9.13 -28.04 -2.93
N LEU A 366 9.57 -26.80 -3.17
CA LEU A 366 9.81 -26.23 -4.49
C LEU A 366 11.20 -26.59 -5.05
N GLY A 367 12.04 -27.30 -4.28
CA GLY A 367 13.35 -27.79 -4.70
C GLY A 367 14.54 -27.02 -4.14
N ALA A 368 14.33 -26.03 -3.26
CA ALA A 368 15.42 -25.32 -2.61
C ALA A 368 16.14 -26.18 -1.57
N SER A 369 17.48 -26.12 -1.55
CA SER A 369 18.26 -26.64 -0.43
C SER A 369 18.27 -25.62 0.71
N ILE A 370 18.05 -26.05 1.95
CA ILE A 370 18.07 -25.16 3.12
C ILE A 370 19.11 -25.65 4.12
N ILE A 371 19.96 -24.72 4.54
CA ILE A 371 20.91 -24.88 5.63
C ILE A 371 20.35 -24.12 6.84
N ASP A 372 20.02 -24.86 7.89
CA ASP A 372 19.49 -24.31 9.14
C ASP A 372 20.66 -23.90 10.05
N CYS A 373 20.93 -22.60 10.13
CA CYS A 373 22.06 -22.09 10.91
C CYS A 373 21.85 -22.22 12.42
N ASP A 374 20.60 -22.29 12.89
CA ASP A 374 20.30 -22.51 14.30
C ASP A 374 20.71 -23.95 14.70
N LYS A 375 20.50 -24.93 13.82
CA LYS A 375 21.02 -26.30 13.99
C LYS A 375 22.53 -26.36 13.90
N LEU A 376 23.14 -25.70 12.92
CA LEU A 376 24.60 -25.65 12.79
C LEU A 376 25.26 -25.04 14.03
N GLY A 377 24.62 -24.04 14.66
CA GLY A 377 25.05 -23.49 15.94
C GLY A 377 25.30 -24.56 16.99
N HIS A 378 24.38 -25.49 17.14
CA HIS A 378 24.53 -26.62 18.08
C HIS A 378 25.64 -27.60 17.69
N GLU A 379 25.99 -27.68 16.42
CA GLU A 379 27.03 -28.57 15.92
C GLU A 379 28.43 -27.98 16.12
N THR A 380 28.57 -26.65 16.08
CA THR A 380 29.87 -25.97 16.21
C THR A 380 30.62 -26.33 17.48
N TYR A 381 29.90 -26.51 18.59
CA TYR A 381 30.47 -26.79 19.91
C TYR A 381 30.17 -28.20 20.43
N LYS A 382 30.06 -29.19 19.53
CA LYS A 382 30.09 -30.60 19.94
C LYS A 382 31.39 -30.91 20.71
N VAL A 383 31.34 -31.93 21.55
CA VAL A 383 32.49 -32.36 22.36
C VAL A 383 33.74 -32.50 21.48
N ASP A 384 34.88 -32.06 22.00
CA ASP A 384 36.21 -32.07 21.38
C ASP A 384 36.44 -31.11 20.20
N THR A 385 35.43 -30.34 19.77
CA THR A 385 35.62 -29.25 18.80
C THR A 385 36.44 -28.10 19.40
N GLU A 386 37.05 -27.29 18.53
CA GLU A 386 37.81 -26.12 18.96
C GLU A 386 36.92 -25.06 19.65
N VAL A 387 35.72 -24.86 19.11
CA VAL A 387 34.71 -23.95 19.69
C VAL A 387 34.29 -24.41 21.08
N TYR A 388 34.09 -25.72 21.29
CA TYR A 388 33.77 -26.29 22.59
C TYR A 388 34.85 -25.95 23.64
N LYS A 389 36.14 -26.09 23.29
CA LYS A 389 37.26 -25.72 24.17
C LYS A 389 37.27 -24.22 24.49
N GLN A 390 37.08 -23.37 23.47
CA GLN A 390 37.04 -21.91 23.65
C GLN A 390 35.88 -21.46 24.56
N ILE A 391 34.70 -22.09 24.42
CA ILE A 391 33.55 -21.84 25.30
C ILE A 391 33.89 -22.20 26.74
N ILE A 392 34.50 -23.36 26.99
CA ILE A 392 34.88 -23.78 28.35
C ILE A 392 35.90 -22.82 28.98
N VAL A 393 36.94 -22.45 28.22
CA VAL A 393 37.95 -21.49 28.70
C VAL A 393 37.30 -20.16 29.07
N THR A 394 36.29 -19.72 28.32
CA THR A 394 35.64 -18.42 28.51
C THR A 394 34.63 -18.43 29.66
N PHE A 395 33.83 -19.50 29.78
CA PHE A 395 32.65 -19.55 30.64
C PHE A 395 32.76 -20.52 31.82
N GLY A 396 33.86 -21.26 31.93
CA GLY A 396 34.12 -22.25 32.98
C GLY A 396 33.60 -23.66 32.64
N GLU A 397 34.04 -24.65 33.40
CA GLU A 397 33.62 -26.05 33.24
C GLU A 397 32.26 -26.36 33.87
N ASP A 398 31.69 -25.44 34.66
CA ASP A 398 30.40 -25.62 35.34
C ASP A 398 29.20 -25.62 34.38
N ILE A 399 29.41 -25.29 33.10
CA ILE A 399 28.41 -25.41 32.03
C ILE A 399 28.48 -26.77 31.31
N ILE A 400 29.30 -27.71 31.75
CA ILE A 400 29.44 -29.03 31.13
C ILE A 400 28.51 -30.02 31.85
N ASN A 401 27.73 -30.77 31.06
CA ASN A 401 26.92 -31.86 31.57
C ASN A 401 27.82 -32.98 32.13
N SER A 402 27.50 -33.45 33.34
CA SER A 402 28.29 -34.47 34.03
C SER A 402 28.22 -35.86 33.38
N THR A 403 27.18 -36.13 32.58
CA THR A 403 26.92 -37.46 32.00
C THR A 403 27.56 -37.66 30.64
N ASP A 404 27.51 -36.67 29.75
CA ASP A 404 27.94 -36.80 28.34
C ASP A 404 28.99 -35.76 27.92
N ARG A 405 29.44 -34.92 28.85
CA ARG A 405 30.36 -33.79 28.61
C ARG A 405 29.87 -32.77 27.59
N SER A 406 28.60 -32.79 27.18
CA SER A 406 28.06 -31.76 26.31
C SER A 406 27.84 -30.44 27.08
N ILE A 407 27.75 -29.32 26.36
CA ILE A 407 27.43 -28.03 26.99
C ILE A 407 25.96 -28.01 27.44
N ASP A 408 25.71 -27.74 28.73
CA ASP A 408 24.40 -27.39 29.26
C ASP A 408 23.99 -25.99 28.78
N ARG A 409 23.18 -25.98 27.71
CA ARG A 409 22.67 -24.76 27.09
C ARG A 409 21.78 -23.93 28.02
N LYS A 410 21.12 -24.55 29.00
CA LYS A 410 20.29 -23.82 29.97
C LYS A 410 21.18 -23.04 30.93
N LEU A 411 22.26 -23.65 31.42
CA LEU A 411 23.24 -22.97 32.28
C LEU A 411 24.02 -21.91 31.51
N LEU A 412 24.54 -22.24 30.32
CA LEU A 412 25.21 -21.27 29.47
C LEU A 412 24.28 -20.09 29.14
N GLY A 413 23.03 -20.37 28.75
CA GLY A 413 22.02 -19.35 28.48
C GLY A 413 21.78 -18.41 29.67
N LYS A 414 21.66 -18.96 30.89
CA LYS A 414 21.52 -18.12 32.10
C LYS A 414 22.73 -17.19 32.29
N LYS A 415 23.95 -17.66 32.04
CA LYS A 415 25.16 -16.82 32.14
C LYS A 415 25.20 -15.72 31.07
N VAL A 416 24.94 -16.06 29.81
CA VAL A 416 25.11 -15.11 28.70
C VAL A 416 23.95 -14.14 28.55
N PHE A 417 22.70 -14.54 28.83
CA PHE A 417 21.55 -13.65 28.64
C PHE A 417 21.36 -12.63 29.77
N GLN A 418 22.13 -12.72 30.85
CA GLN A 418 22.17 -11.74 31.93
C GLN A 418 23.17 -10.60 31.68
N SER A 419 24.11 -10.77 30.75
CA SER A 419 25.17 -9.80 30.47
C SER A 419 25.41 -9.65 28.98
N SER A 420 25.23 -8.43 28.45
CA SER A 420 25.51 -8.11 27.05
C SER A 420 26.97 -8.40 26.65
N ASN A 421 27.90 -8.23 27.59
CA ASN A 421 29.32 -8.53 27.36
C ASN A 421 29.58 -10.04 27.24
N GLU A 422 28.94 -10.86 28.08
CA GLU A 422 29.08 -12.32 28.02
C GLU A 422 28.41 -12.90 26.77
N LEU A 423 27.24 -12.36 26.38
CA LEU A 423 26.60 -12.70 25.11
C LEU A 423 27.51 -12.36 23.92
N LYS A 424 28.17 -11.20 23.96
CA LYS A 424 29.13 -10.81 22.93
C LYS A 424 30.29 -11.79 22.82
N LYS A 425 30.92 -12.16 23.95
CA LYS A 425 32.01 -13.16 23.94
C LYS A 425 31.57 -14.49 23.32
N LEU A 426 30.38 -14.99 23.68
CA LEU A 426 29.87 -16.24 23.12
C LEU A 426 29.64 -16.11 21.60
N THR A 427 29.03 -15.01 21.16
CA THR A 427 28.72 -14.78 19.75
C THR A 427 29.96 -14.55 18.90
N ASP A 428 30.98 -13.86 19.42
CA ASP A 428 32.29 -13.66 18.78
C ASP A 428 33.02 -15.00 18.54
N ILE A 429 32.80 -16.01 19.39
CA ILE A 429 33.35 -17.37 19.24
C ILE A 429 32.50 -18.20 18.26
N VAL A 430 31.18 -18.21 18.47
CA VAL A 430 30.28 -19.17 17.81
C VAL A 430 29.90 -18.74 16.40
N TRP A 431 29.65 -17.45 16.14
CA TRP A 431 29.16 -17.02 14.82
C TRP A 431 30.15 -17.26 13.69
N PRO A 432 31.47 -16.98 13.82
CA PRO A 432 32.44 -17.34 12.77
C PRO A 432 32.47 -18.83 12.49
N ALA A 433 32.36 -19.67 13.53
CA ALA A 433 32.34 -21.12 13.38
C ALA A 433 31.09 -21.61 12.64
N ILE A 434 29.90 -21.04 12.93
CA ILE A 434 28.68 -21.38 12.20
C ILE A 434 28.84 -21.05 10.72
N LEU A 435 29.37 -19.87 10.41
CA LEU A 435 29.53 -19.44 9.02
C LEU A 435 30.51 -20.35 8.26
N ASN A 436 31.57 -20.83 8.91
CA ASN A 436 32.50 -21.78 8.30
C ASN A 436 31.84 -23.14 8.02
N LEU A 437 31.11 -23.71 8.99
CA LEU A 437 30.34 -24.95 8.77
C LEU A 437 29.27 -24.77 7.68
N ALA A 438 28.63 -23.60 7.62
CA ALA A 438 27.67 -23.29 6.59
C ALA A 438 28.32 -23.27 5.20
N ARG A 439 29.53 -22.68 5.07
CA ARG A 439 30.29 -22.69 3.80
C ARG A 439 30.65 -24.11 3.36
N GLU A 440 31.17 -24.93 4.27
CA GLU A 440 31.47 -26.34 4.00
C GLU A 440 30.20 -27.08 3.51
N ARG A 441 29.06 -26.82 4.14
CA ARG A 441 27.78 -27.42 3.74
C ARG A 441 27.28 -26.92 2.38
N ILE A 442 27.51 -25.64 2.07
CA ILE A 442 27.22 -25.04 0.76
C ILE A 442 28.04 -25.74 -0.32
N ASP A 443 29.34 -25.93 -0.09
CA ASP A 443 30.24 -26.57 -1.05
C ASP A 443 29.82 -28.02 -1.32
N CYS A 444 29.53 -28.81 -0.28
CA CYS A 444 29.00 -30.17 -0.44
C CYS A 444 27.69 -30.19 -1.25
N LEU A 445 26.74 -29.29 -0.97
CA LEU A 445 25.48 -29.23 -1.71
C LEU A 445 25.71 -28.80 -3.17
N PHE A 446 26.68 -27.94 -3.42
CA PHE A 446 27.02 -27.51 -4.77
C PHE A 446 27.64 -28.66 -5.58
N GLU A 447 28.50 -29.48 -4.97
CA GLU A 447 29.03 -30.73 -5.55
C GLU A 447 27.91 -31.74 -5.86
N GLU A 448 26.87 -31.80 -5.02
CA GLU A 448 25.64 -32.57 -5.29
C GLU A 448 24.75 -31.96 -6.41
N GLY A 449 25.20 -30.88 -7.06
CA GLY A 449 24.51 -30.22 -8.17
C GLY A 449 23.44 -29.21 -7.75
N LYS A 450 23.35 -28.84 -6.47
CA LYS A 450 22.39 -27.85 -5.99
C LYS A 450 22.85 -26.43 -6.38
N ARG A 451 22.00 -25.71 -7.10
CA ARG A 451 22.30 -24.35 -7.57
C ARG A 451 21.69 -23.24 -6.72
N ILE A 452 20.58 -23.49 -6.03
CA ILE A 452 19.90 -22.50 -5.19
C ILE A 452 19.91 -23.01 -3.75
N ILE A 453 20.59 -22.28 -2.87
CA ILE A 453 20.80 -22.67 -1.48
C ILE A 453 20.34 -21.53 -0.57
N PHE A 454 19.49 -21.85 0.40
CA PHE A 454 19.04 -20.90 1.41
C PHE A 454 19.81 -21.10 2.72
N LEU A 455 20.37 -20.01 3.23
CA LEU A 455 20.95 -19.91 4.56
C LEU A 455 19.86 -19.41 5.52
N ASP A 456 19.26 -20.31 6.28
CA ASP A 456 18.19 -19.99 7.22
C ASP A 456 18.77 -19.54 8.57
N ALA A 457 18.81 -18.23 8.81
CA ALA A 457 19.47 -17.64 9.98
C ALA A 457 18.66 -16.47 10.57
N ALA A 458 18.22 -16.63 11.83
CA ALA A 458 17.52 -15.55 12.55
C ALA A 458 18.42 -14.32 12.79
N ILE A 459 19.73 -14.54 12.93
CA ILE A 459 20.76 -13.53 13.24
C ILE A 459 21.58 -13.09 12.03
N LEU A 460 21.10 -13.36 10.81
CA LEU A 460 21.83 -13.11 9.55
C LEU A 460 22.41 -11.68 9.46
N ILE A 461 21.62 -10.69 9.86
CA ILE A 461 21.97 -9.27 9.74
C ILE A 461 22.84 -8.85 10.93
N GLU A 462 22.44 -9.24 12.14
CA GLU A 462 23.14 -8.97 13.39
C GLU A 462 24.58 -9.51 13.37
N ALA A 463 24.77 -10.70 12.78
CA ALA A 463 26.08 -11.34 12.62
C ALA A 463 26.86 -10.89 11.37
N LYS A 464 26.32 -9.92 10.62
CA LYS A 464 26.94 -9.39 9.39
C LYS A 464 27.22 -10.45 8.33
N TRP A 465 26.42 -11.51 8.28
CA TRP A 465 26.52 -12.58 7.27
C TRP A 465 25.89 -12.18 5.93
N THR A 466 25.40 -10.95 5.81
CA THR A 466 24.92 -10.34 4.56
C THR A 466 25.97 -10.40 3.44
N VAL A 467 27.26 -10.36 3.79
CA VAL A 467 28.38 -10.52 2.84
C VAL A 467 28.55 -11.95 2.31
N ALA A 468 27.84 -12.94 2.86
CA ALA A 468 27.92 -14.34 2.45
C ALA A 468 26.78 -14.77 1.51
N VAL A 469 25.85 -13.87 1.17
CA VAL A 469 24.64 -14.19 0.38
C VAL A 469 24.49 -13.25 -0.83
N ASN A 470 23.75 -13.70 -1.85
CA ASN A 470 23.38 -12.93 -3.03
C ASN A 470 22.12 -12.10 -2.80
N GLU A 471 21.13 -12.65 -2.11
CA GLU A 471 19.88 -11.96 -1.73
C GLU A 471 19.54 -12.23 -0.27
N ILE A 472 18.82 -11.29 0.36
CA ILE A 472 18.25 -11.42 1.70
C ILE A 472 16.73 -11.44 1.60
N TRP A 473 16.13 -12.53 2.03
CA TRP A 473 14.69 -12.75 2.06
C TRP A 473 14.22 -12.62 3.51
N VAL A 474 13.30 -11.69 3.75
CA VAL A 474 12.86 -11.31 5.11
C VAL A 474 11.42 -11.76 5.35
N ALA A 475 11.19 -12.46 6.45
CA ALA A 475 9.86 -12.72 6.98
C ALA A 475 9.49 -11.68 8.05
N SER A 476 8.35 -11.01 7.89
CA SER A 476 7.88 -9.95 8.80
C SER A 476 6.42 -10.12 9.20
N ILE A 477 6.12 -9.74 10.43
CA ILE A 477 4.75 -9.63 11.00
C ILE A 477 4.73 -8.47 12.02
N PRO A 478 3.55 -7.92 12.34
CA PRO A 478 3.43 -6.91 13.40
C PRO A 478 3.98 -7.39 14.75
N PRO A 479 4.60 -6.50 15.55
CA PRO A 479 5.10 -6.82 16.90
C PRO A 479 4.05 -7.49 17.80
N LYS A 480 2.80 -7.01 17.77
CA LYS A 480 1.70 -7.60 18.56
C LYS A 480 1.42 -9.06 18.18
N GLU A 481 1.47 -9.38 16.90
CA GLU A 481 1.27 -10.75 16.41
C GLU A 481 2.47 -11.63 16.73
N ALA A 482 3.70 -11.10 16.62
CA ALA A 482 4.90 -11.81 17.04
C ALA A 482 4.84 -12.21 18.52
N ILE A 483 4.48 -11.27 19.40
CA ILE A 483 4.30 -11.52 20.84
C ILE A 483 3.24 -12.59 21.06
N ARG A 484 2.06 -12.47 20.42
CA ARG A 484 0.98 -13.45 20.55
C ARG A 484 1.45 -14.86 20.20
N ARG A 485 2.08 -15.04 19.04
CA ARG A 485 2.60 -16.34 18.57
C ARG A 485 3.64 -16.92 19.52
N VAL A 486 4.54 -16.10 20.05
CA VAL A 486 5.59 -16.53 20.96
C VAL A 486 5.01 -16.99 22.30
N VAL A 487 4.06 -16.24 22.85
CA VAL A 487 3.36 -16.62 24.09
C VAL A 487 2.63 -17.95 23.91
N GLU A 488 1.88 -18.11 22.81
CA GLU A 488 1.13 -19.35 22.51
C GLU A 488 2.05 -20.56 22.29
N ARG A 489 3.13 -20.39 21.51
CA ARG A 489 4.05 -21.47 21.15
C ARG A 489 4.95 -21.89 22.31
N ASP A 490 5.55 -20.92 22.99
CA ASP A 490 6.61 -21.16 23.99
C ASP A 490 6.06 -21.22 25.43
N ARG A 491 4.78 -20.88 25.63
CA ARG A 491 4.10 -20.83 26.95
C ARG A 491 4.82 -19.95 27.96
N ILE A 492 5.23 -18.76 27.53
CA ILE A 492 5.94 -17.75 28.33
C ILE A 492 5.06 -16.52 28.60
N SER A 493 5.46 -15.66 29.53
CA SER A 493 4.72 -14.41 29.81
C SER A 493 4.84 -13.40 28.67
N ILE A 494 3.89 -12.47 28.58
CA ILE A 494 3.89 -11.38 27.61
C ILE A 494 5.15 -10.51 27.79
N GLU A 495 5.59 -10.28 29.02
CA GLU A 495 6.78 -9.48 29.36
C GLU A 495 8.07 -10.16 28.88
N GLU A 496 8.19 -11.48 29.04
CA GLU A 496 9.31 -12.25 28.50
C GLU A 496 9.29 -12.22 26.96
N ALA A 497 8.13 -12.40 26.33
CA ALA A 497 8.01 -12.32 24.87
C ALA A 497 8.39 -10.93 24.33
N LYS A 498 7.97 -9.85 25.01
CA LYS A 498 8.37 -8.47 24.70
C LYS A 498 9.88 -8.28 24.83
N ARG A 499 10.50 -8.77 25.92
CA ARG A 499 11.96 -8.70 26.12
C ARG A 499 12.74 -9.39 25.01
N ARG A 500 12.27 -10.56 24.56
CA ARG A 500 12.90 -11.29 23.44
C ARG A 500 12.77 -10.52 22.12
N LEU A 501 11.60 -9.95 21.85
CA LEU A 501 11.38 -9.16 20.65
C LEU A 501 12.26 -7.90 20.64
N SER A 502 12.35 -7.19 21.77
CA SER A 502 13.16 -5.96 21.88
C SER A 502 14.67 -6.20 21.84
N ALA A 503 15.13 -7.43 22.08
CA ALA A 503 16.54 -7.79 21.97
C ALA A 503 17.01 -7.97 20.51
N GLN A 504 16.07 -8.05 19.56
CA GLN A 504 16.35 -8.20 18.13
C GLN A 504 16.30 -6.84 17.43
N ILE A 505 16.92 -6.73 16.25
CA ILE A 505 16.74 -5.55 15.39
C ILE A 505 15.27 -5.40 14.99
N SER A 506 14.85 -4.14 14.80
CA SER A 506 13.47 -3.79 14.46
C SER A 506 13.07 -4.33 13.07
N ASN A 507 11.75 -4.40 12.80
CA ASN A 507 11.27 -4.72 11.46
C ASN A 507 11.74 -3.71 10.40
N GLN A 508 11.82 -2.42 10.77
CA GLN A 508 12.31 -1.36 9.87
C GLN A 508 13.77 -1.59 9.48
N GLU A 509 14.62 -1.88 10.47
CA GLU A 509 16.03 -2.15 10.23
C GLU A 509 16.21 -3.40 9.37
N ARG A 510 15.49 -4.49 9.69
CA ARG A 510 15.51 -5.73 8.90
C ARG A 510 15.03 -5.52 7.45
N PHE A 511 13.98 -4.74 7.25
CA PHE A 511 13.46 -4.37 5.93
C PHE A 511 14.49 -3.58 5.10
N SER A 512 15.33 -2.77 5.73
CA SER A 512 16.40 -2.05 5.03
C SER A 512 17.42 -2.97 4.33
N TYR A 513 17.53 -4.23 4.75
CA TYR A 513 18.38 -5.24 4.08
C TYR A 513 17.62 -6.12 3.09
N ALA A 514 16.28 -6.08 3.07
CA ALA A 514 15.48 -7.02 2.29
C ALA A 514 15.64 -6.80 0.78
N ASN A 515 16.03 -7.86 0.07
CA ASN A 515 15.84 -7.98 -1.37
C ASN A 515 14.42 -8.45 -1.69
N VAL A 516 13.88 -9.36 -0.88
CA VAL A 516 12.49 -9.85 -0.99
C VAL A 516 11.86 -9.85 0.40
N LEU A 517 10.61 -9.39 0.50
CA LEU A 517 9.85 -9.34 1.74
C LEU A 517 8.68 -10.34 1.69
N PHE A 518 8.45 -11.04 2.80
CA PHE A 518 7.31 -11.91 3.04
C PHE A 518 6.55 -11.46 4.28
N CYS A 519 5.24 -11.68 4.28
CA CYS A 519 4.44 -11.50 5.47
C CYS A 519 3.54 -12.70 5.73
N THR A 520 3.72 -13.30 6.90
CA THR A 520 3.00 -14.51 7.32
C THR A 520 1.81 -14.18 8.22
N TYR A 521 1.31 -12.94 8.19
CA TYR A 521 0.22 -12.49 9.04
C TYR A 521 -1.13 -13.16 8.72
N TRP A 522 -1.43 -13.32 7.42
CA TRP A 522 -2.65 -13.97 6.94
C TRP A 522 -2.57 -15.50 6.98
N ALA A 523 -3.62 -16.15 6.48
CA ALA A 523 -3.69 -17.60 6.35
C ALA A 523 -2.47 -18.19 5.62
N GLU A 524 -2.13 -19.44 5.95
CA GLU A 524 -0.96 -20.12 5.39
C GLU A 524 -0.97 -20.15 3.86
N SER A 525 -2.15 -20.35 3.25
CA SER A 525 -2.34 -20.32 1.79
C SER A 525 -1.87 -19.01 1.15
N VAL A 526 -2.08 -17.86 1.81
CA VAL A 526 -1.63 -16.55 1.34
C VAL A 526 -0.11 -16.46 1.36
N THR A 527 0.52 -16.98 2.42
CA THR A 527 1.99 -17.05 2.51
C THR A 527 2.56 -17.96 1.43
N GLN A 528 1.93 -19.10 1.18
CA GLN A 528 2.37 -20.05 0.16
C GLN A 528 2.37 -19.44 -1.25
N LYS A 529 1.32 -18.68 -1.60
CA LYS A 529 1.26 -17.92 -2.86
C LYS A 529 2.41 -16.91 -3.00
N GLN A 530 2.75 -16.19 -1.92
CA GLN A 530 3.91 -15.27 -1.92
C GLN A 530 5.22 -16.02 -2.21
N VAL A 531 5.44 -17.17 -1.58
CA VAL A 531 6.66 -17.98 -1.76
C VAL A 531 6.78 -18.52 -3.17
N GLU A 532 5.68 -19.03 -3.74
CA GLU A 532 5.66 -19.51 -5.13
C GLU A 532 5.93 -18.38 -6.13
N HIS A 533 5.32 -17.22 -5.91
CA HIS A 533 5.56 -16.05 -6.75
C HIS A 533 7.04 -15.63 -6.72
N ALA A 534 7.62 -15.53 -5.52
CA ALA A 534 9.03 -15.19 -5.34
C ALA A 534 9.97 -16.23 -5.97
N TRP A 535 9.65 -17.51 -5.82
CA TRP A 535 10.41 -18.61 -6.41
C TRP A 535 10.42 -18.54 -7.94
N ASN A 536 9.26 -18.33 -8.56
CA ASN A 536 9.16 -18.20 -10.01
C ASN A 536 9.96 -17.00 -10.55
N LEU A 537 9.84 -15.84 -9.89
CA LEU A 537 10.62 -14.66 -10.25
C LEU A 537 12.12 -14.90 -10.06
N LEU A 538 12.52 -15.63 -9.02
CA LEU A 538 13.93 -15.99 -8.79
C LEU A 538 14.46 -16.87 -9.93
N LEU A 539 13.70 -17.90 -10.34
CA LEU A 539 14.08 -18.77 -11.44
C LEU A 539 14.25 -18.00 -12.76
N GLN A 540 13.35 -17.06 -13.06
CA GLN A 540 13.46 -16.19 -14.24
C GLN A 540 14.77 -15.39 -14.21
N ARG A 541 15.08 -14.76 -13.06
CA ARG A 541 16.30 -13.97 -12.87
C ARG A 541 17.57 -14.82 -13.03
N ILE A 542 17.58 -16.03 -12.48
CA ILE A 542 18.75 -16.93 -12.53
C ILE A 542 18.93 -17.53 -13.93
N ASN A 543 17.85 -17.85 -14.62
CA ASN A 543 17.90 -18.49 -15.94
C ASN A 543 18.11 -17.50 -17.10
N GLY A 544 18.14 -16.19 -16.83
CA GLY A 544 18.40 -15.16 -17.84
C GLY A 544 17.17 -14.69 -18.62
N ASP A 545 15.97 -15.13 -18.24
CA ASP A 545 14.72 -14.59 -18.77
C ASP A 545 14.46 -13.23 -18.10
N SER A 546 14.88 -12.16 -18.76
CA SER A 546 14.62 -10.79 -18.29
C SER A 546 13.10 -10.57 -18.17
N PRO A 547 12.58 -10.13 -17.02
CA PRO A 547 11.17 -9.74 -16.93
C PRO A 547 10.97 -8.50 -17.82
N SER A 548 10.02 -8.57 -18.74
CA SER A 548 9.42 -7.37 -19.34
C SER A 548 8.73 -6.60 -18.21
N PHE A 549 9.35 -5.50 -17.78
CA PHE A 549 8.86 -4.57 -16.76
C PHE A 549 7.48 -4.00 -17.09
#